data_AF-A0A478FQE3-F1
#
_entry.id   AF-A0A478FQE3-F1
#
_cell.length_a   1.000
_cell.length_b   1.000
_cell.length_c   1.000
_cell.angle_alpha   90.00
_cell.angle_beta   90.00
_cell.angle_gamma   90.00
#
_symmetry.space_group_name_H-M   'P 1'
#
loop_
_entity.id
_entity.type
_entity.pdbx_description
1 polymer ?
#
loop_
_entity_poly.entity_id
_entity_poly.type
_entity_poly.pdbx_seq_one_letter_code
_entity_poly.pdbx_strand_id
1 'polypeptide(L)'
;MFSFSYRSFRNHLRSPLEQSEVRFLIRTFSYSALYFLLFGIFISCVHWIVFKVLGSSPAVYLILTFLGILCYFPLSFFALKYRNNPLRVPTSFVMTAYMTLFSTFVLIFLGLSGVLGHVLLGSEAMGKTQQHVLLTILAVFGVTCFVYLIPAAMAFFISSRRTVMTLNRFLNFCYLLYIALFVVTVLVAFLGLSLSGVLHIVLFLLVSVLLFFSPVLTVYRMKTVAHYINYEDPFERKRWENYFTFEITFQLLQIAAHVLRIVIMFMHLGPKTRLR
;
A
#
# COMPACT_ATOMS: atom_id res chain seq x y z
N MET A 1 -22.98 -8.83 9.44
CA MET A 1 -22.42 -9.35 8.17
C MET A 1 -23.13 -8.61 7.05
N PHE A 2 -22.46 -7.69 6.33
CA PHE A 2 -23.11 -6.89 5.29
C PHE A 2 -23.35 -7.76 4.05
N SER A 3 -24.61 -8.12 3.77
CA SER A 3 -24.96 -8.83 2.54
C SER A 3 -24.82 -7.87 1.36
N PHE A 4 -23.93 -8.21 0.42
CA PHE A 4 -23.73 -7.41 -0.78
C PHE A 4 -24.93 -7.60 -1.72
N SER A 5 -25.81 -6.60 -1.80
CA SER A 5 -26.87 -6.55 -2.80
C SER A 5 -26.50 -5.54 -3.89
N TYR A 6 -26.56 -5.95 -5.16
CA TYR A 6 -26.28 -5.06 -6.30
C TYR A 6 -27.18 -3.80 -6.29
N ARG A 7 -28.42 -3.93 -5.79
CA ARG A 7 -29.35 -2.81 -5.62
C ARG A 7 -28.84 -1.82 -4.58
N SER A 8 -28.33 -2.32 -3.45
CA SER A 8 -27.69 -1.50 -2.42
C SER A 8 -26.44 -0.82 -2.97
N PHE A 9 -25.58 -1.54 -3.68
CA PHE A 9 -24.38 -1.00 -4.34
C PHE A 9 -24.71 0.17 -5.29
N ARG A 10 -25.70 -0.01 -6.17
CA ARG A 10 -26.15 1.02 -7.12
C ARG A 10 -26.71 2.25 -6.41
N ASN A 11 -27.43 2.07 -5.31
CA ASN A 11 -27.99 3.16 -4.53
C ASN A 11 -26.89 3.97 -3.81
N HIS A 12 -25.90 3.31 -3.21
CA HIS A 12 -24.75 3.97 -2.60
C HIS A 12 -23.93 4.77 -3.62
N LEU A 13 -23.75 4.25 -4.84
CA LEU A 13 -23.06 4.99 -5.92
C LEU A 13 -23.75 6.31 -6.29
N ARG A 14 -25.08 6.36 -6.23
CA ARG A 14 -25.86 7.56 -6.58
C ARG A 14 -26.00 8.55 -5.43
N SER A 15 -25.72 8.14 -4.21
CA SER A 15 -25.82 9.00 -3.04
C SER A 15 -24.76 10.12 -3.07
N PRO A 16 -25.12 11.34 -2.62
CA PRO A 16 -24.15 12.41 -2.41
C PRO A 16 -23.18 12.03 -1.29
N LEU A 17 -21.95 12.52 -1.41
CA LEU A 17 -20.97 12.50 -0.32
C LEU A 17 -21.28 13.67 0.62
N GLU A 18 -21.58 13.38 1.87
CA GLU A 18 -21.80 14.40 2.90
C GLU A 18 -20.47 15.04 3.33
N GLN A 19 -20.50 16.26 3.87
CA GLN A 19 -19.28 16.96 4.29
C GLN A 19 -18.53 16.24 5.42
N SER A 20 -19.25 15.55 6.31
CA SER A 20 -18.69 14.67 7.34
C SER A 20 -17.89 13.53 6.72
N GLU A 21 -18.46 12.87 5.71
CA GLU A 21 -17.84 11.76 4.98
C GLU A 21 -16.62 12.21 4.17
N VAL A 22 -16.71 13.37 3.50
CA VAL A 22 -15.59 13.96 2.77
C VAL A 22 -14.42 14.25 3.72
N ARG A 23 -14.69 14.84 4.89
CA ARG A 23 -13.65 15.09 5.91
C ARG A 23 -13.05 13.79 6.44
N PHE A 24 -13.86 12.76 6.64
CA PHE A 24 -13.42 11.44 7.06
C PHE A 24 -12.50 10.77 6.01
N LEU A 25 -12.86 10.87 4.73
CA LEU A 25 -12.04 10.40 3.60
C LEU A 25 -10.69 11.12 3.55
N ILE A 26 -10.70 12.46 3.60
CA ILE A 26 -9.47 13.27 3.58
C ILE A 26 -8.52 12.82 4.70
N ARG A 27 -9.03 12.70 5.93
CA ARG A 27 -8.21 12.31 7.08
C ARG A 27 -7.64 10.90 6.92
N THR A 28 -8.48 9.93 6.60
CA THR A 28 -8.04 8.53 6.55
C THR A 28 -7.03 8.29 5.44
N PHE A 29 -7.27 8.82 4.24
CA PHE A 29 -6.35 8.68 3.11
C PHE A 29 -5.06 9.50 3.31
N SER A 30 -5.14 10.72 3.86
CA SER A 30 -3.95 11.52 4.19
C SER A 30 -3.09 10.84 5.26
N TYR A 31 -3.69 10.30 6.32
CA TYR A 31 -2.96 9.57 7.36
C TYR A 31 -2.32 8.29 6.81
N SER A 32 -3.02 7.56 5.94
CA SER A 32 -2.47 6.37 5.29
C SER A 32 -1.29 6.74 4.36
N ALA A 33 -1.43 7.77 3.54
CA ALA A 33 -0.36 8.25 2.66
C ALA A 33 0.88 8.73 3.45
N LEU A 34 0.66 9.51 4.52
CA LEU A 34 1.74 9.95 5.41
C LEU A 34 2.42 8.76 6.09
N TYR A 35 1.63 7.78 6.56
CA TYR A 35 2.16 6.56 7.15
C TYR A 35 3.09 5.84 6.16
N PHE A 36 2.66 5.66 4.90
CA PHE A 36 3.50 5.03 3.88
C PHE A 36 4.79 5.79 3.57
N LEU A 37 4.73 7.12 3.51
CA LEU A 37 5.92 7.94 3.29
C LEU A 37 6.92 7.80 4.43
N LEU A 38 6.47 8.03 5.68
CA LEU A 38 7.32 7.94 6.87
C LEU A 38 7.87 6.52 7.05
N PHE A 39 7.05 5.52 6.77
CA PHE A 39 7.42 4.12 6.90
C PHE A 39 8.43 3.69 5.83
N GLY A 40 8.29 4.16 4.59
CA GLY A 40 9.29 3.92 3.54
C GLY A 40 10.65 4.52 3.87
N ILE A 41 10.68 5.74 4.42
CA ILE A 41 11.90 6.38 4.93
C ILE A 41 12.48 5.55 6.09
N PHE A 42 11.65 5.16 7.04
CA PHE A 42 12.06 4.36 8.20
C PHE A 42 12.69 3.02 7.78
N ILE A 43 12.03 2.23 6.94
CA ILE A 43 12.58 0.96 6.44
C ILE A 43 13.91 1.19 5.72
N SER A 44 14.01 2.25 4.92
CA SER A 44 15.25 2.56 4.20
C SER A 44 16.41 2.83 5.17
N CYS A 45 16.16 3.58 6.24
CA CYS A 45 17.15 3.82 7.30
C CYS A 45 17.51 2.53 8.04
N VAL A 46 16.52 1.72 8.45
CA VAL A 46 16.76 0.45 9.15
C VAL A 46 17.53 -0.52 8.27
N HIS A 47 17.19 -0.62 6.98
CA HIS A 47 17.91 -1.46 6.02
C HIS A 47 19.38 -1.03 5.91
N TRP A 48 19.65 0.27 5.85
CA TRP A 48 21.02 0.78 5.83
C TRP A 48 21.80 0.43 7.08
N ILE A 49 21.20 0.56 8.27
CA ILE A 49 21.82 0.21 9.56
C ILE A 49 22.08 -1.30 9.63
N VAL A 50 21.07 -2.13 9.34
CA VAL A 50 21.16 -3.59 9.38
C VAL A 50 22.28 -4.08 8.46
N PHE A 51 22.36 -3.56 7.25
CA PHE A 51 23.44 -3.90 6.32
C PHE A 51 24.81 -3.50 6.85
N LYS A 52 24.94 -2.32 7.48
CA LYS A 52 26.21 -1.85 8.06
C LYS A 52 26.66 -2.66 9.27
N VAL A 53 25.74 -3.14 10.09
CA VAL A 53 26.04 -3.81 11.37
C VAL A 53 26.15 -5.33 11.23
N LEU A 54 25.16 -5.96 10.59
CA LEU A 54 25.09 -7.42 10.44
C LEU A 54 25.75 -7.90 9.15
N GLY A 55 26.19 -6.96 8.30
CA GLY A 55 26.79 -7.25 7.02
C GLY A 55 25.77 -7.86 6.04
N SER A 56 26.32 -8.64 5.13
CA SER A 56 25.61 -9.24 4.01
C SER A 56 25.48 -10.75 4.16
N SER A 57 25.00 -11.23 5.30
CA SER A 57 24.75 -12.65 5.44
C SER A 57 23.38 -13.01 4.83
N PRO A 58 23.29 -13.85 3.79
CA PRO A 58 22.01 -14.27 3.23
C PRO A 58 21.14 -15.00 4.27
N ALA A 59 21.76 -15.69 5.22
CA ALA A 59 21.07 -16.40 6.29
C ALA A 59 20.28 -15.44 7.19
N VAL A 60 20.84 -14.25 7.50
CA VAL A 60 20.15 -13.24 8.31
C VAL A 60 18.88 -12.77 7.60
N TYR A 61 18.98 -12.46 6.31
CA TYR A 61 17.83 -12.00 5.52
C TYR A 61 16.76 -13.08 5.32
N LEU A 62 17.16 -14.35 5.19
CA LEU A 62 16.23 -15.47 5.17
C LEU A 62 15.48 -15.63 6.51
N ILE A 63 16.18 -15.53 7.64
CA ILE A 63 15.58 -15.57 8.98
C ILE A 63 14.59 -14.41 9.15
N LEU A 64 14.97 -13.20 8.75
CA LEU A 64 14.09 -12.02 8.80
C LEU A 64 12.82 -12.24 7.95
N THR A 65 12.97 -12.79 6.74
CA THR A 65 11.83 -13.11 5.87
C THR A 65 10.89 -14.13 6.53
N PHE A 66 11.46 -15.20 7.10
CA PHE A 66 10.69 -16.25 7.77
C PHE A 66 9.94 -15.72 8.99
N LEU A 67 10.60 -14.93 9.85
CA LEU A 67 9.97 -14.27 10.98
C LEU A 67 8.85 -13.33 10.53
N GLY A 68 9.05 -12.60 9.43
CA GLY A 68 8.03 -11.76 8.81
C GLY A 68 6.78 -12.56 8.41
N ILE A 69 6.97 -13.72 7.76
CA ILE A 69 5.86 -14.61 7.40
C ILE A 69 5.14 -15.13 8.65
N LEU A 70 5.86 -15.47 9.72
CA LEU A 70 5.24 -15.87 10.99
C LEU A 70 4.40 -14.75 11.61
N CYS A 71 4.88 -13.50 11.56
CA CYS A 71 4.12 -12.34 12.03
C CYS A 71 2.90 -12.00 11.16
N TYR A 72 2.86 -12.47 9.91
CA TYR A 72 1.71 -12.27 9.02
C TYR A 72 0.46 -13.06 9.45
N PHE A 73 0.62 -14.28 10.00
CA PHE A 73 -0.50 -15.10 10.46
C PHE A 73 -1.42 -14.40 11.49
N PRO A 74 -0.91 -13.84 12.61
CA PRO A 74 -1.75 -13.15 13.59
C PRO A 74 -2.47 -11.92 13.01
N LEU A 75 -1.93 -11.27 11.97
CA LEU A 75 -2.60 -10.13 11.32
C LEU A 75 -3.94 -10.51 10.70
N SER A 76 -4.08 -11.73 10.17
CA SER A 76 -5.34 -12.20 9.60
C SER A 76 -6.42 -12.32 10.68
N PHE A 77 -6.06 -12.79 11.87
CA PHE A 77 -6.95 -12.83 13.03
C PHE A 77 -7.29 -11.43 13.53
N PHE A 78 -6.31 -10.53 13.57
CA PHE A 78 -6.56 -9.14 13.95
C PHE A 78 -7.49 -8.44 12.98
N ALA A 79 -7.26 -8.59 11.67
CA ALA A 79 -8.12 -8.03 10.63
C ALA A 79 -9.56 -8.54 10.75
N LEU A 80 -9.77 -9.84 10.98
CA LEU A 80 -11.10 -10.42 11.14
C LEU A 80 -11.82 -9.85 12.37
N LYS A 81 -11.16 -9.82 13.53
CA LYS A 81 -11.73 -9.30 14.77
C LYS A 81 -12.02 -7.79 14.67
N TYR A 82 -11.11 -7.04 14.07
CA TYR A 82 -11.26 -5.59 13.92
C TYR A 82 -12.37 -5.24 12.92
N ARG A 83 -12.51 -6.00 11.83
CA ARG A 83 -13.59 -5.88 10.85
C ARG A 83 -14.97 -6.18 11.43
N ASN A 84 -15.06 -7.16 12.34
CA ASN A 84 -16.34 -7.57 12.89
C ASN A 84 -16.91 -6.59 13.92
N ASN A 85 -16.07 -5.90 14.69
CA ASN A 85 -16.57 -5.03 15.76
C ASN A 85 -15.59 -3.91 16.16
N PRO A 86 -15.29 -2.95 15.26
CA PRO A 86 -14.21 -1.98 15.46
C PRO A 86 -14.39 -1.06 16.67
N LEU A 87 -15.64 -0.86 17.10
CA LEU A 87 -15.99 -0.05 18.26
C LEU A 87 -15.82 -0.78 19.60
N ARG A 88 -15.78 -2.11 19.63
CA ARG A 88 -15.65 -2.89 20.87
C ARG A 88 -14.22 -3.35 21.14
N VAL A 89 -13.31 -3.07 20.22
CA VAL A 89 -11.90 -3.46 20.34
C VAL A 89 -11.20 -2.54 21.35
N PRO A 90 -10.50 -3.08 22.37
CA PRO A 90 -9.76 -2.27 23.32
C PRO A 90 -8.55 -1.60 22.66
N THR A 91 -8.14 -0.43 23.14
CA THR A 91 -7.01 0.34 22.59
C THR A 91 -5.72 -0.47 22.57
N SER A 92 -5.48 -1.31 23.59
CA SER A 92 -4.34 -2.22 23.66
C SER A 92 -4.29 -3.18 22.48
N PHE A 93 -5.42 -3.74 22.06
CA PHE A 93 -5.49 -4.61 20.89
C PHE A 93 -5.15 -3.85 19.61
N VAL A 94 -5.66 -2.62 19.45
CA VAL A 94 -5.35 -1.79 18.28
C VAL A 94 -3.85 -1.53 18.21
N MET A 95 -3.24 -1.15 19.34
CA MET A 95 -1.80 -0.93 19.44
C MET A 95 -1.01 -2.20 19.08
N THR A 96 -1.38 -3.35 19.62
CA THR A 96 -0.75 -4.64 19.28
C THR A 96 -0.89 -4.95 17.79
N ALA A 97 -2.07 -4.79 17.20
CA ALA A 97 -2.30 -5.06 15.79
C ALA A 97 -1.43 -4.17 14.88
N TYR A 98 -1.32 -2.87 15.19
CA TYR A 98 -0.44 -1.94 14.48
C TYR A 98 1.04 -2.27 14.67
N MET A 99 1.47 -2.63 15.87
CA MET A 99 2.85 -3.03 16.13
C MET A 99 3.20 -4.33 15.40
N THR A 100 2.32 -5.32 15.40
CA THR A 100 2.50 -6.54 14.61
C THR A 100 2.55 -6.23 13.12
N LEU A 101 1.70 -5.33 12.62
CA LEU A 101 1.68 -4.96 11.21
C LEU A 101 2.99 -4.29 10.82
N PHE A 102 3.43 -3.32 11.62
CA PHE A 102 4.70 -2.63 11.47
C PHE A 102 5.88 -3.60 11.45
N SER A 103 6.00 -4.47 12.47
CA SER A 103 7.06 -5.47 12.56
C SER A 103 7.03 -6.44 11.37
N THR A 104 5.85 -6.88 10.95
CA THR A 104 5.70 -7.76 9.78
C THR A 104 6.22 -7.08 8.53
N PHE A 105 5.83 -5.84 8.28
CA PHE A 105 6.34 -5.07 7.15
C PHE A 105 7.86 -4.92 7.22
N VAL A 106 8.41 -4.51 8.36
CA VAL A 106 9.86 -4.32 8.55
C VAL A 106 10.60 -5.62 8.23
N LEU A 107 10.20 -6.73 8.83
CA LEU A 107 10.82 -8.04 8.64
C LEU A 107 10.74 -8.53 7.19
N ILE A 108 9.57 -8.42 6.56
CA ILE A 108 9.37 -8.85 5.17
C ILE A 108 10.17 -7.98 4.20
N PHE A 109 10.09 -6.66 4.32
CA PHE A 109 10.81 -5.77 3.41
C PHE A 109 12.32 -5.86 3.60
N LEU A 110 12.82 -5.92 4.83
CA LEU A 110 14.25 -6.13 5.11
C LEU A 110 14.73 -7.49 4.62
N GLY A 111 13.99 -8.55 4.92
CA GLY A 111 14.33 -9.90 4.51
C GLY A 111 14.36 -10.04 2.98
N LEU A 112 13.31 -9.59 2.31
CA LEU A 112 13.25 -9.66 0.85
C LEU A 112 14.33 -8.77 0.21
N SER A 113 14.52 -7.53 0.67
CA SER A 113 15.55 -6.64 0.11
C SER A 113 16.96 -7.22 0.17
N GLY A 114 17.33 -7.88 1.26
CA GLY A 114 18.64 -8.55 1.35
C GLY A 114 18.73 -9.83 0.53
N VAL A 115 17.68 -10.67 0.49
CA VAL A 115 17.63 -11.84 -0.40
C VAL A 115 17.84 -11.41 -1.86
N LEU A 116 17.25 -10.27 -2.26
CA LEU A 116 17.38 -9.73 -3.61
C LEU A 116 18.76 -9.19 -3.90
N GLY A 117 19.36 -8.50 -2.92
CA GLY A 117 20.74 -8.06 -3.05
C GLY A 117 21.70 -9.24 -3.31
N HIS A 118 21.45 -10.38 -2.67
CA HIS A 118 22.26 -11.59 -2.84
C HIS A 118 21.99 -12.34 -4.16
N VAL A 119 20.73 -12.53 -4.53
CA VAL A 119 20.34 -13.32 -5.72
C VAL A 119 20.69 -12.60 -7.03
N LEU A 120 20.60 -11.27 -7.07
CA LEU A 120 20.71 -10.52 -8.34
C LEU A 120 22.15 -10.22 -8.80
N LEU A 121 23.09 -10.02 -7.87
CA LEU A 121 24.35 -9.33 -8.20
C LEU A 121 25.61 -9.95 -7.57
N GLY A 122 25.46 -11.03 -6.79
CA GLY A 122 26.58 -11.69 -6.12
C GLY A 122 27.17 -10.90 -4.94
N SER A 123 28.00 -11.55 -4.13
CA SER A 123 28.57 -10.98 -2.89
C SER A 123 29.59 -9.87 -3.13
N GLU A 124 30.14 -9.72 -4.33
CA GLU A 124 31.25 -8.81 -4.61
C GLU A 124 30.80 -7.38 -5.01
N ALA A 125 29.53 -7.17 -5.38
CA ALA A 125 29.00 -5.88 -5.85
C ALA A 125 28.14 -5.11 -4.82
N MET A 126 28.16 -5.52 -3.55
CA MET A 126 27.09 -5.19 -2.58
C MET A 126 26.90 -3.70 -2.24
N GLY A 127 27.93 -2.87 -2.38
CA GLY A 127 27.81 -1.42 -2.15
C GLY A 127 26.87 -0.73 -3.16
N LYS A 128 26.99 -1.04 -4.46
CA LYS A 128 26.08 -0.53 -5.50
C LYS A 128 24.70 -1.21 -5.40
N THR A 129 24.69 -2.49 -5.04
CA THR A 129 23.45 -3.25 -4.79
C THR A 129 22.59 -2.62 -3.70
N GLN A 130 23.21 -2.12 -2.62
CA GLN A 130 22.49 -1.48 -1.52
C GLN A 130 21.75 -0.20 -1.97
N GLN A 131 22.39 0.62 -2.81
CA GLN A 131 21.77 1.85 -3.31
C GLN A 131 20.55 1.56 -4.20
N HIS A 132 20.64 0.55 -5.07
CA HIS A 132 19.53 0.11 -5.92
C HIS A 132 18.37 -0.47 -5.10
N VAL A 133 18.67 -1.30 -4.11
CA VAL A 133 17.66 -1.85 -3.19
C VAL A 133 16.97 -0.75 -2.37
N LEU A 134 17.70 0.26 -1.91
CA LEU A 134 17.12 1.39 -1.17
C LEU A 134 16.24 2.27 -2.07
N LEU A 135 16.69 2.57 -3.29
CA LEU A 135 15.89 3.29 -4.29
C LEU A 135 14.61 2.52 -4.65
N THR A 136 14.68 1.19 -4.71
CA THR A 136 13.52 0.32 -4.90
C THR A 136 12.50 0.49 -3.80
N ILE A 137 12.93 0.37 -2.54
CA ILE A 137 12.04 0.49 -1.38
C ILE A 137 11.37 1.87 -1.39
N LEU A 138 12.15 2.94 -1.59
CA LEU A 138 11.62 4.30 -1.67
C LEU A 138 10.63 4.47 -2.84
N ALA A 139 10.91 3.88 -4.01
CA ALA A 139 9.99 3.92 -5.14
C ALA A 139 8.68 3.20 -4.85
N VAL A 140 8.71 2.02 -4.23
CA VAL A 140 7.50 1.25 -3.88
C VAL A 140 6.62 2.04 -2.91
N PHE A 141 7.20 2.54 -1.82
CA PHE A 141 6.45 3.33 -0.83
C PHE A 141 6.03 4.69 -1.37
N GLY A 142 6.85 5.32 -2.23
CA GLY A 142 6.53 6.58 -2.88
C GLY A 142 5.36 6.48 -3.87
N VAL A 143 5.38 5.49 -4.76
CA VAL A 143 4.27 5.21 -5.69
C VAL A 143 3.00 4.90 -4.91
N THR A 144 3.11 4.08 -3.86
CA THR A 144 1.98 3.79 -2.97
C THR A 144 1.42 5.05 -2.32
N CYS A 145 2.29 5.89 -1.75
CA CYS A 145 1.89 7.16 -1.15
C CYS A 145 1.11 8.02 -2.16
N PHE A 146 1.60 8.14 -3.39
CA PHE A 146 0.93 8.90 -4.44
C PHE A 146 -0.45 8.34 -4.79
N VAL A 147 -0.58 7.02 -4.89
CA VAL A 147 -1.85 6.34 -5.17
C VAL A 147 -2.89 6.61 -4.08
N TYR A 148 -2.48 6.56 -2.82
CA TYR A 148 -3.39 6.85 -1.70
C TYR A 148 -3.63 8.35 -1.47
N LEU A 149 -2.79 9.22 -2.04
CA LEU A 149 -3.00 10.66 -2.03
C LEU A 149 -4.10 11.09 -3.02
N ILE A 150 -4.36 10.33 -4.10
CA ILE A 150 -5.39 10.66 -5.10
C ILE A 150 -6.78 10.84 -4.47
N PRO A 151 -7.33 9.88 -3.69
CA PRO A 151 -8.63 10.07 -3.04
C PRO A 151 -8.62 11.24 -2.04
N ALA A 152 -7.52 11.45 -1.32
CA ALA A 152 -7.39 12.57 -0.39
C ALA A 152 -7.43 13.93 -1.10
N ALA A 153 -6.65 14.08 -2.18
CA ALA A 153 -6.60 15.30 -2.98
C ALA A 153 -7.96 15.60 -3.62
N MET A 154 -8.60 14.60 -4.22
CA MET A 154 -9.94 14.75 -4.80
C MET A 154 -10.97 15.15 -3.74
N ALA A 155 -10.94 14.53 -2.56
CA ALA A 155 -11.84 14.89 -1.47
C ALA A 155 -11.58 16.31 -0.94
N PHE A 156 -10.31 16.74 -0.89
CA PHE A 156 -9.93 18.10 -0.53
C PHE A 156 -10.47 19.14 -1.53
N PHE A 157 -10.35 18.88 -2.84
CA PHE A 157 -10.91 19.76 -3.88
C PHE A 157 -12.43 19.92 -3.74
N ILE A 158 -13.15 18.84 -3.44
CA ILE A 158 -14.59 18.86 -3.22
C ILE A 158 -14.95 19.69 -1.98
N SER A 159 -14.22 19.48 -0.88
CA SER A 159 -14.42 20.21 0.36
C SER A 159 -14.18 21.71 0.19
N SER A 160 -13.12 22.09 -0.53
CA SER A 160 -12.75 23.49 -0.76
C SER A 160 -13.78 24.23 -1.63
N ARG A 161 -14.30 23.57 -2.67
CA ARG A 161 -15.27 24.18 -3.60
C ARG A 161 -16.72 24.09 -3.14
N ARG A 162 -17.00 23.49 -1.98
CA ARG A 162 -18.36 23.22 -1.45
C ARG A 162 -19.28 22.53 -2.47
N THR A 163 -18.71 21.75 -3.37
CA THR A 163 -19.46 21.07 -4.44
C THR A 163 -20.11 19.80 -3.90
N VAL A 164 -21.41 19.64 -4.12
CA VAL A 164 -22.09 18.36 -3.84
C VAL A 164 -21.72 17.37 -4.94
N MET A 165 -21.00 16.32 -4.57
CA MET A 165 -20.52 15.31 -5.50
C MET A 165 -21.01 13.92 -5.11
N THR A 166 -21.62 13.22 -6.06
CA THR A 166 -22.03 11.82 -5.87
C THR A 166 -20.82 10.90 -5.77
N LEU A 167 -20.94 9.80 -5.03
CA LEU A 167 -19.90 8.76 -4.94
C LEU A 167 -19.45 8.27 -6.32
N ASN A 168 -20.37 8.07 -7.27
CA ASN A 168 -20.05 7.63 -8.63
C ASN A 168 -19.12 8.61 -9.36
N ARG A 169 -19.41 9.92 -9.31
CA ARG A 169 -18.52 10.93 -9.89
C ARG A 169 -17.15 10.93 -9.21
N PHE A 170 -17.11 10.81 -7.89
CA PHE A 170 -15.86 10.73 -7.12
C PHE A 170 -14.99 9.55 -7.56
N LEU A 171 -15.58 8.36 -7.61
CA LEU A 171 -14.89 7.16 -8.03
C LEU A 171 -14.46 7.25 -9.51
N ASN A 172 -15.26 7.84 -10.39
CA ASN A 172 -14.88 8.03 -11.79
C ASN A 172 -13.66 8.93 -11.95
N PHE A 173 -13.54 10.03 -11.19
CA PHE A 173 -12.32 10.86 -11.24
C PHE A 173 -11.09 10.13 -10.71
N CYS A 174 -11.22 9.44 -9.56
CA CYS A 174 -10.13 8.61 -9.04
C CYS A 174 -9.72 7.54 -10.07
N TYR A 175 -10.70 6.87 -10.69
CA TYR A 175 -10.48 5.86 -11.72
C TYR A 175 -9.77 6.41 -12.95
N LEU A 176 -10.15 7.60 -13.43
CA LEU A 176 -9.45 8.27 -14.54
C LEU A 176 -7.99 8.57 -14.20
N LEU A 177 -7.70 9.05 -12.99
CA LEU A 177 -6.33 9.29 -12.53
C LEU A 177 -5.54 7.98 -12.40
N TYR A 178 -6.19 6.90 -11.96
CA TYR A 178 -5.57 5.57 -11.92
C TYR A 178 -5.31 5.00 -13.32
N ILE A 179 -6.21 5.22 -14.29
CA ILE A 179 -5.95 4.85 -15.69
C ILE A 179 -4.75 5.64 -16.22
N ALA A 180 -4.68 6.95 -15.95
CA ALA A 180 -3.54 7.75 -16.38
C ALA A 180 -2.23 7.23 -15.78
N LEU A 181 -2.20 6.94 -14.48
CA LEU A 181 -1.06 6.30 -13.82
C LEU A 181 -0.74 4.94 -14.42
N PHE A 182 -1.74 4.11 -14.71
CA PHE A 182 -1.55 2.82 -15.36
C PHE A 182 -0.93 2.96 -16.75
N VAL A 183 -1.40 3.91 -17.57
CA VAL A 183 -0.84 4.17 -18.90
C VAL A 183 0.61 4.65 -18.80
N VAL A 184 0.93 5.56 -17.87
CA VAL A 184 2.32 5.99 -17.64
C VAL A 184 3.19 4.79 -17.23
N THR A 185 2.67 3.96 -16.33
CA THR A 185 3.34 2.75 -15.83
C THR A 185 3.60 1.76 -16.97
N VAL A 186 2.63 1.56 -17.86
CA VAL A 186 2.73 0.76 -19.09
C VAL A 186 3.78 1.34 -20.04
N LEU A 187 3.74 2.64 -20.33
CA LEU A 187 4.69 3.30 -21.23
C LEU A 187 6.13 3.19 -20.71
N VAL A 188 6.35 3.43 -19.42
CA VAL A 188 7.66 3.25 -18.78
C VAL A 188 8.13 1.80 -18.90
N ALA A 189 7.22 0.83 -18.73
CA ALA A 189 7.56 -0.58 -18.90
C ALA A 189 7.95 -0.94 -20.33
N PHE A 190 7.23 -0.43 -21.34
CA PHE A 190 7.54 -0.68 -22.74
C PHE A 190 8.81 0.01 -23.22
N LEU A 191 9.09 1.22 -22.73
CA LEU A 191 10.34 1.94 -23.04
C LEU A 191 11.58 1.27 -22.42
N GLY A 192 11.40 0.38 -21.44
CA GLY A 192 12.47 -0.28 -20.71
C GLY A 192 12.80 -1.72 -21.12
N LEU A 193 12.17 -2.32 -22.14
CA LEU A 193 12.23 -3.79 -22.33
C LEU A 193 12.40 -4.33 -23.77
N SER A 194 13.29 -5.33 -23.87
CA SER A 194 13.47 -6.30 -24.97
C SER A 194 12.50 -7.50 -24.89
N LEU A 195 12.25 -8.18 -26.03
CA LEU A 195 11.20 -9.19 -26.29
C LEU A 195 11.07 -10.41 -25.35
N SER A 196 12.01 -10.71 -24.43
CA SER A 196 11.88 -11.84 -23.48
C SER A 196 10.95 -11.56 -22.28
N GLY A 197 10.31 -10.37 -22.23
CA GLY A 197 9.62 -9.83 -21.05
C GLY A 197 8.10 -9.94 -20.98
N VAL A 198 7.41 -10.69 -21.86
CA VAL A 198 5.93 -10.69 -21.90
C VAL A 198 5.28 -11.14 -20.58
N LEU A 199 5.78 -12.21 -19.96
CA LEU A 199 5.26 -12.69 -18.67
C LEU A 199 5.50 -11.70 -17.52
N HIS A 200 6.57 -10.89 -17.65
CA HIS A 200 6.93 -9.86 -16.67
C HIS A 200 6.02 -8.64 -16.82
N ILE A 201 5.70 -8.26 -18.06
CA ILE A 201 4.71 -7.24 -18.38
C ILE A 201 3.33 -7.67 -17.84
N VAL A 202 2.91 -8.92 -18.04
CA VAL A 202 1.62 -9.41 -17.53
C VAL A 202 1.55 -9.36 -16.00
N LEU A 203 2.58 -9.83 -15.29
CA LEU A 203 2.64 -9.75 -13.83
C LEU A 203 2.66 -8.29 -13.34
N PHE A 204 3.40 -7.42 -14.01
CA PHE A 204 3.42 -5.99 -13.72
C PHE A 204 2.05 -5.34 -13.84
N LEU A 205 1.37 -5.56 -14.96
CA LEU A 205 0.03 -5.03 -15.22
C LEU A 205 -0.98 -5.53 -14.19
N LEU A 206 -0.92 -6.81 -13.81
CA LEU A 206 -1.84 -7.38 -12.82
C LEU A 206 -1.69 -6.72 -11.44
N VAL A 207 -0.46 -6.43 -11.02
CA VAL A 207 -0.19 -5.74 -9.75
C VAL A 207 -0.57 -4.28 -9.80
N SER A 208 -0.30 -3.59 -10.91
CA SER A 208 -0.76 -2.22 -11.11
C SER A 208 -2.28 -2.12 -11.00
N VAL A 209 -3.02 -3.06 -11.62
CA VAL A 209 -4.48 -3.13 -11.50
C VAL A 209 -4.91 -3.31 -10.03
N LEU A 210 -4.30 -4.24 -9.28
CA LEU A 210 -4.63 -4.48 -7.87
C LEU A 210 -4.34 -3.25 -7.00
N LEU A 211 -3.20 -2.60 -7.23
CA LEU A 211 -2.76 -1.42 -6.49
C LEU A 211 -3.70 -0.22 -6.73
N PHE A 212 -4.25 -0.09 -7.94
CA PHE A 212 -5.19 0.97 -8.29
C PHE A 212 -6.65 0.68 -7.90
N PHE A 213 -7.04 -0.60 -7.84
CA PHE A 213 -8.40 -0.98 -7.46
C PHE A 213 -8.62 -0.96 -5.94
N SER A 214 -7.58 -1.21 -5.13
CA SER A 214 -7.66 -1.25 -3.66
C SER A 214 -8.17 0.07 -3.03
N PRO A 215 -7.69 1.26 -3.41
CA PRO A 215 -8.25 2.52 -2.92
C PRO A 215 -9.73 2.71 -3.28
N VAL A 216 -10.15 2.33 -4.48
CA VAL A 216 -11.55 2.42 -4.95
C VAL A 216 -12.46 1.55 -4.08
N LEU A 217 -12.05 0.30 -3.84
CA LEU A 217 -12.78 -0.62 -2.96
C LEU A 217 -12.86 -0.08 -1.54
N THR A 218 -11.79 0.54 -1.05
CA THR A 218 -11.75 1.13 0.28
C THR A 218 -12.70 2.32 0.41
N VAL A 219 -12.72 3.24 -0.55
CA VAL A 219 -13.69 4.36 -0.59
C VAL A 219 -15.12 3.84 -0.59
N TYR A 220 -15.41 2.83 -1.40
CA TYR A 220 -16.74 2.22 -1.43
C TYR A 220 -17.14 1.66 -0.06
N ARG A 221 -16.24 0.90 0.59
CA ARG A 221 -16.49 0.34 1.92
C ARG A 221 -16.66 1.41 2.99
N MET A 222 -15.86 2.46 2.94
CA MET A 222 -16.03 3.62 3.81
C MET A 222 -17.42 4.21 3.66
N LYS A 223 -17.92 4.40 2.43
CA LYS A 223 -19.28 4.91 2.21
C LYS A 223 -20.37 3.98 2.75
N THR A 224 -20.21 2.67 2.63
CA THR A 224 -21.20 1.73 3.19
C THR A 224 -21.27 1.75 4.72
N VAL A 225 -20.19 2.18 5.38
CA VAL A 225 -20.11 2.24 6.84
C VAL A 225 -20.37 3.65 7.37
N ALA A 226 -20.05 4.68 6.59
CA ALA A 226 -20.08 6.09 6.95
C ALA A 226 -21.42 6.53 7.57
N HIS A 227 -22.54 6.06 7.03
CA HIS A 227 -23.87 6.38 7.53
C HIS A 227 -24.16 5.85 8.95
N TYR A 228 -23.39 4.87 9.43
CA TYR A 228 -23.51 4.31 10.78
C TYR A 228 -22.53 4.92 11.78
N ILE A 229 -21.64 5.82 11.34
CA ILE A 229 -20.64 6.45 12.20
C ILE A 229 -21.27 7.66 12.88
N ASN A 230 -21.22 7.70 14.21
CA ASN A 230 -21.52 8.93 14.93
C ASN A 230 -20.36 9.93 14.76
N TYR A 231 -20.54 10.93 13.88
CA TYR A 231 -19.52 11.94 13.60
C TYR A 231 -19.35 13.00 14.72
N GLU A 232 -20.32 13.09 15.63
CA GLU A 232 -20.28 13.98 16.80
C GLU A 232 -19.40 13.40 17.91
N ASP A 233 -19.30 12.07 18.01
CA ASP A 233 -18.38 11.41 18.93
C ASP A 233 -16.95 11.34 18.33
N PRO A 234 -15.99 12.11 18.88
CA PRO A 234 -14.62 12.09 18.39
C PRO A 234 -13.93 10.74 18.61
N PHE A 235 -14.31 9.96 19.63
CA PHE A 235 -13.72 8.65 19.92
C PHE A 235 -14.17 7.61 18.92
N GLU A 236 -15.47 7.56 18.62
CA GLU A 236 -16.04 6.64 17.63
C GLU A 236 -15.42 6.89 16.25
N ARG A 237 -15.42 8.17 15.82
CA ARG A 237 -14.81 8.57 14.55
C ARG A 237 -13.34 8.15 14.48
N LYS A 238 -12.56 8.37 15.54
CA LYS A 238 -11.13 8.02 15.55
C LYS A 238 -10.91 6.51 15.46
N ARG A 239 -11.76 5.70 16.08
CA ARG A 239 -11.69 4.23 15.97
C ARG A 239 -11.93 3.75 14.55
N TRP A 240 -12.88 4.36 13.84
CA TRP A 240 -13.13 4.08 12.43
C TRP A 240 -11.97 4.53 11.54
N GLU A 241 -11.43 5.74 11.73
CA GLU A 241 -10.24 6.22 11.02
C GLU A 241 -9.06 5.23 11.19
N ASN A 242 -8.83 4.77 12.42
CA ASN A 242 -7.77 3.80 12.74
C ASN A 242 -8.04 2.42 12.12
N TYR A 243 -9.30 1.95 12.09
CA TYR A 243 -9.64 0.68 11.45
C TYR A 243 -9.36 0.71 9.96
N PHE A 244 -9.82 1.75 9.26
CA PHE A 244 -9.60 1.84 7.82
C PHE A 244 -8.13 2.08 7.46
N THR A 245 -7.39 2.86 8.26
CA THR A 245 -5.94 3.02 8.08
C THR A 245 -5.20 1.67 8.25
N PHE A 246 -5.60 0.86 9.24
CA PHE A 246 -5.05 -0.48 9.44
C PHE A 246 -5.36 -1.37 8.25
N GLU A 247 -6.61 -1.36 7.78
CA GLU A 247 -7.05 -2.17 6.64
C GLU A 247 -6.32 -1.80 5.34
N ILE A 248 -6.18 -0.51 5.04
CA ILE A 248 -5.41 0.00 3.91
C ILE A 248 -3.97 -0.52 3.98
N THR A 249 -3.34 -0.37 5.15
CA THR A 249 -1.95 -0.78 5.36
C THR A 249 -1.79 -2.30 5.25
N PHE A 250 -2.74 -3.08 5.76
CA PHE A 250 -2.73 -4.53 5.67
C PHE A 250 -2.95 -5.05 4.25
N GLN A 251 -3.87 -4.46 3.49
CA GLN A 251 -4.03 -4.78 2.05
C GLN A 251 -2.75 -4.48 1.28
N LEU A 252 -2.06 -3.38 1.63
CA LEU A 252 -0.80 -3.06 0.99
C LEU A 252 0.29 -4.08 1.28
N LEU A 253 0.33 -4.69 2.46
CA LEU A 253 1.30 -5.75 2.77
C LEU A 253 1.19 -6.93 1.79
N GLN A 254 -0.03 -7.24 1.37
CA GLN A 254 -0.30 -8.28 0.37
C GLN A 254 0.20 -7.86 -1.01
N ILE A 255 0.03 -6.58 -1.37
CA ILE A 255 0.44 -6.01 -2.66
C ILE A 255 1.97 -5.80 -2.71
N ALA A 256 2.60 -5.46 -1.59
CA ALA A 256 4.02 -5.16 -1.43
C ALA A 256 4.94 -6.30 -1.89
N ALA A 257 4.60 -7.54 -1.58
CA ALA A 257 5.37 -8.71 -2.06
C ALA A 257 5.39 -8.79 -3.60
N HIS A 258 4.31 -8.35 -4.24
CA HIS A 258 4.21 -8.32 -5.69
C HIS A 258 4.89 -7.09 -6.31
N VAL A 259 4.78 -5.91 -5.69
CA VAL A 259 5.50 -4.70 -6.14
C VAL A 259 7.01 -4.90 -6.03
N LEU A 260 7.48 -5.59 -4.99
CA LEU A 260 8.89 -5.90 -4.87
C LEU A 260 9.36 -6.82 -6.01
N ARG A 261 8.61 -7.90 -6.34
CA ARG A 261 8.84 -8.76 -7.53
C ARG A 261 9.02 -7.97 -8.82
N ILE A 262 8.22 -6.94 -9.00
CA ILE A 262 8.30 -6.05 -10.16
C ILE A 262 9.59 -5.25 -10.19
N VAL A 263 9.97 -4.63 -9.07
CA VAL A 263 11.16 -3.77 -9.07
C VAL A 263 12.43 -4.60 -9.25
N ILE A 264 12.49 -5.81 -8.68
CA ILE A 264 13.55 -6.79 -8.94
C ILE A 264 13.72 -7.05 -10.43
N MET A 265 12.61 -7.25 -11.13
CA MET A 265 12.60 -7.51 -12.57
C MET A 265 13.11 -6.32 -13.37
N PHE A 266 12.66 -5.09 -13.04
CA PHE A 266 13.14 -3.86 -13.71
C PHE A 266 14.63 -3.61 -13.49
N MET A 267 15.17 -3.93 -12.31
CA MET A 267 16.59 -3.74 -12.03
C MET A 267 17.49 -4.75 -12.74
N HIS A 268 16.97 -5.92 -13.11
CA HIS A 268 17.71 -6.91 -13.90
C HIS A 268 17.85 -6.52 -15.39
N LEU A 269 17.15 -5.47 -15.83
CA LEU A 269 17.16 -4.93 -17.19
C LEU A 269 18.02 -3.68 -17.35
N GLY A 270 18.68 -3.21 -16.27
CA GLY A 270 19.72 -2.19 -16.38
C GLY A 270 20.79 -2.65 -17.39
N PRO A 271 21.35 -1.73 -18.21
CA PRO A 271 22.24 -2.11 -19.29
C PRO A 271 23.37 -2.97 -18.74
N LYS A 272 23.37 -4.25 -19.12
CA LYS A 272 24.59 -5.08 -19.04
C LYS A 272 25.60 -4.33 -19.90
N THR A 273 26.46 -3.54 -19.26
CA THR A 273 27.64 -2.99 -19.89
C THR A 273 28.35 -4.15 -20.57
N ARG A 274 28.21 -4.22 -21.89
CA ARG A 274 29.05 -5.05 -22.75
C ARG A 274 30.46 -4.53 -22.58
N LEU A 275 31.19 -5.09 -21.64
CA LEU A 275 32.64 -5.05 -21.69
C LEU A 275 33.03 -6.01 -22.81
N ARG A 276 33.41 -5.41 -23.95
CA ARG A 276 34.35 -6.01 -24.89
C ARG A 276 35.70 -6.13 -24.20
#